data_AF-A0A932UP72-F1
#
_entry.id   AF-A0A932UP72-F1
#
_cell.length_a   1.000
_cell.length_b   1.000
_cell.length_c   1.000
_cell.angle_alpha   90.00
_cell.angle_beta   90.00
_cell.angle_gamma   90.00
#
_symmetry.space_group_name_H-M   'P 1'
#
loop_
_entity.id
_entity.type
_entity.pdbx_description
1 polymer ?
#
loop_
_entity_poly.entity_id
_entity_poly.type
_entity_poly.pdbx_seq_one_letter_code
_entity_poly.pdbx_strand_id
1 'polypeptide(L)' 'MGDTPYDIAVVGGGTAGLVTAAGAAALGARVALIERARLGGDCLW' A
#
# COMPACT_ATOMS: atom_id res chain seq x y z
N MET A 1 -1.45 -16.59 19.13
CA MET A 1 -1.36 -15.17 18.76
C MET A 1 -0.33 -15.07 17.64
N GLY A 2 -0.73 -14.91 16.39
CA GLY A 2 0.24 -14.90 15.28
C GLY A 2 -0.33 -14.82 13.86
N ASP A 3 -1.66 -14.91 13.67
CA ASP A 3 -2.26 -14.70 12.35
C ASP A 3 -2.61 -13.22 12.16
N THR A 4 -1.61 -12.40 11.87
CA THR A 4 -1.87 -11.05 11.36
C THR A 4 -2.29 -11.19 9.90
N PRO A 5 -3.46 -10.67 9.47
CA PRO A 5 -3.96 -10.85 8.10
C PRO A 5 -3.13 -10.14 7.04
N TYR A 6 -2.28 -9.20 7.46
CA TYR A 6 -1.40 -8.43 6.60
C TYR A 6 0.04 -8.50 7.12
N ASP A 7 0.98 -8.58 6.19
CA ASP A 7 2.41 -8.58 6.47
C ASP A 7 2.96 -7.14 6.42
N ILE A 8 2.36 -6.26 5.60
CA ILE A 8 2.78 -4.87 5.42
C ILE A 8 1.56 -3.94 5.39
N ALA A 9 1.65 -2.79 6.06
CA ALA A 9 0.69 -1.70 5.94
C ALA A 9 1.38 -0.46 5.33
N VAL A 10 0.83 0.05 4.23
CA VAL A 10 1.32 1.25 3.53
C VAL A 10 0.30 2.37 3.72
N VAL A 11 0.74 3.50 4.25
CA VAL A 11 -0.11 4.68 4.50
C VAL A 11 0.26 5.78 3.51
N GLY A 12 -0.72 6.20 2.71
CA GLY A 12 -0.57 7.12 1.59
C GLY A 12 -0.58 6.38 0.25
N GLY A 13 -1.53 6.73 -0.62
CA GLY A 13 -1.78 6.14 -1.94
C GLY A 13 -1.25 6.98 -3.11
N GLY A 14 -0.23 7.81 -2.88
CA GLY A 14 0.52 8.48 -3.94
C GLY A 14 1.50 7.54 -4.66
N THR A 15 2.31 8.07 -5.58
CA THR A 15 3.26 7.29 -6.40
C THR A 15 4.15 6.37 -5.55
N ALA A 16 4.73 6.88 -4.47
CA ALA A 16 5.58 6.09 -3.58
C ALA A 16 4.80 4.94 -2.92
N GLY A 17 3.63 5.21 -2.36
CA GLY A 17 2.83 4.20 -1.68
C GLY A 17 2.30 3.11 -2.61
N LEU A 18 1.88 3.50 -3.82
CA LEU A 18 1.45 2.54 -4.85
C LEU A 18 2.60 1.65 -5.31
N VAL A 19 3.79 2.21 -5.56
CA VAL A 19 4.97 1.41 -5.98
C VAL A 19 5.42 0.49 -4.84
N THR A 20 5.47 0.97 -3.61
CA THR A 20 5.84 0.14 -2.45
C THR A 20 4.82 -0.97 -2.22
N ALA A 21 3.52 -0.67 -2.27
CA ALA A 21 2.47 -1.67 -2.08
C ALA A 21 2.47 -2.71 -3.21
N ALA A 22 2.61 -2.27 -4.46
CA ALA A 22 2.69 -3.17 -5.61
C ALA A 22 3.95 -4.05 -5.56
N GLY A 23 5.11 -3.48 -5.21
CA GLY A 23 6.35 -4.24 -5.06
C GLY A 23 6.28 -5.28 -3.94
N ALA A 24 5.73 -4.91 -2.79
CA ALA A 24 5.51 -5.84 -1.69
C ALA A 24 4.51 -6.96 -2.05
N ALA A 25 3.41 -6.63 -2.73
CA ALA A 25 2.45 -7.62 -3.21
C ALA A 25 3.06 -8.56 -4.27
N ALA A 26 3.91 -8.05 -5.17
CA ALA A 26 4.61 -8.87 -6.17
C ALA A 26 5.59 -9.87 -5.53
N LEU A 27 6.13 -9.55 -4.35
CA LEU A 27 6.96 -10.44 -3.55
C LEU A 27 6.14 -11.45 -2.71
N GLY A 28 4.81 -11.41 -2.79
CA GLY A 28 3.90 -12.33 -2.10
C GLY A 28 3.47 -11.88 -0.70
N ALA A 29 3.78 -10.65 -0.29
CA ALA A 29 3.31 -10.12 0.99
C ALA A 29 1.82 -9.73 0.90
N ARG A 30 1.08 -9.96 1.97
CA ARG A 30 -0.29 -9.43 2.14
C ARG A 30 -0.20 -7.97 2.56
N VAL A 31 -0.54 -7.06 1.65
CA VAL A 31 -0.38 -5.62 1.87
C VAL A 31 -1.73 -4.94 2.10
N ALA A 32 -1.81 -4.13 3.15
CA ALA A 32 -2.89 -3.17 3.35
C ALA A 32 -2.44 -1.78 2.87
N LEU A 33 -3.04 -1.23 1.81
CA LEU A 33 -2.83 0.15 1.36
C LEU A 33 -3.96 1.04 1.90
N ILE A 34 -3.61 2.11 2.59
CA ILE A 34 -4.55 3.00 3.26
C ILE A 34 -4.36 4.42 2.72
N GLU A 35 -5.40 4.99 2.11
CA GLU A 35 -5.45 6.37 1.63
C GLU A 35 -6.76 7.02 2.08
N ARG A 36 -6.69 8.26 2.55
CA ARG A 36 -7.84 9.06 3.01
C ARG A 36 -8.55 9.75 1.86
N ALA A 37 -7.79 10.25 0.88
CA ALA A 37 -8.27 11.03 -0.24
C ALA A 37 -8.39 10.17 -1.51
N ARG A 38 -7.66 10.52 -2.58
CA ARG A 38 -7.70 9.86 -3.88
C ARG A 38 -6.40 9.12 -4.14
N LEU A 39 -6.50 7.91 -4.70
CA LEU A 39 -5.34 7.18 -5.20
C LEU A 39 -4.67 7.99 -6.33
N GLY A 40 -3.33 7.93 -6.36
CA GLY A 40 -2.47 8.70 -7.27
C GLY A 40 -1.79 9.90 -6.61
N GLY A 41 -2.30 10.39 -5.47
CA GLY A 41 -1.76 11.58 -4.81
C GLY A 41 -1.77 12.82 -5.71
N ASP A 42 -0.95 13.82 -5.39
CA ASP A 42 -0.86 15.07 -6.15
C ASP A 42 -0.32 14.89 -7.58
N CYS A 43 0.39 13.80 -7.86
CA CYS A 43 0.96 13.57 -9.20
C CYS A 43 -0.11 13.24 -10.27
N LEU A 44 -1.33 12.88 -9.86
CA LEU A 44 -2.41 12.45 -10.76
C LEU A 44 -3.59 13.45 -10.81
N TRP A 45 -3.63 14.46 -9.92
CA TRP A 45 -4.76 15.37 -9.73
C TRP A 45 -4.36 16.84 -9.80
#